data_AF-A0AA39HPN4-F1
#
_entry.id   AF-A0AA39HPN4-F1
#
_cell.length_a   1.000
_cell.length_b   1.000
_cell.length_c   1.000
_cell.angle_alpha   90.00
_cell.angle_beta   90.00
_cell.angle_gamma   90.00
#
_symmetry.space_group_name_H-M   'P 1'
#
loop_
_entity.id
_entity.type
_entity.pdbx_description
1 polymer ?
#
loop_
_entity_poly.entity_id
_entity_poly.type
_entity_poly.pdbx_seq_one_letter_code
_entity_poly.pdbx_strand_id
1 'polypeptide(L)'
;MFHRLLLVVLLCPALLDAYSIRLPAAYADHHPCVSRCVANFSFYGYPTNILESDDYAAYLVNLTSICPVLLNAHDCVDQCNDRTFNPFSKRLYETMCKPDRIAALQPHLDCLKEQSDTIKEECVEVCGSMEEIVTSISNLTYQNEMKHDAHLEQKITLFEKYQCGRVKCYVQCSRSFFSKLCPRVHGVSGGTMLQTFILDTLRANLDDMQALHTKDSGPLLPNCTFVYKPDDLFSSAPRHFYNLLGFSLAQEVFFAGVKHLLEIGPEEGA
;
A
#
# COMPACT_ATOMS: atom_id res chain seq x y z
N MET A 1 32.26 16.88 1.20
CA MET A 1 31.29 15.76 1.26
C MET A 1 29.96 16.11 1.95
N PHE A 2 29.79 17.30 2.54
CA PHE A 2 28.53 17.70 3.21
C PHE A 2 27.39 18.17 2.28
N HIS A 3 27.65 18.49 1.01
CA HIS A 3 26.61 18.96 0.08
C HIS A 3 25.78 17.84 -0.59
N ARG A 4 26.23 16.58 -0.55
CA ARG A 4 25.45 15.46 -1.10
C ARG A 4 24.39 14.93 -0.14
N LEU A 5 24.56 15.11 1.18
CA LEU A 5 23.55 14.71 2.17
C LEU A 5 22.34 15.65 2.21
N LEU A 6 22.51 16.94 1.94
CA LEU A 6 21.41 17.92 2.00
C LEU A 6 20.42 17.78 0.83
N LEU A 7 20.88 17.26 -0.31
CA LEU A 7 20.07 17.09 -1.52
C LEU A 7 19.12 15.89 -1.45
N VAL A 8 19.43 14.89 -0.61
CA VAL A 8 18.55 13.73 -0.36
C VAL A 8 17.33 14.13 0.48
N VAL A 9 17.45 15.15 1.34
CA VAL A 9 16.34 15.61 2.20
C VAL A 9 15.32 16.44 1.43
N LEU A 10 15.72 17.14 0.36
CA LEU A 10 14.82 18.01 -0.41
C LEU A 10 14.05 17.30 -1.54
N LEU A 11 14.47 16.11 -1.97
CA LEU A 11 13.80 15.33 -3.03
C LEU A 11 12.87 14.23 -2.51
N CYS A 12 12.82 13.99 -1.21
CA CYS A 12 12.02 12.92 -0.61
C CYS A 12 10.62 13.26 -0.01
N PRO A 13 10.09 14.51 -0.02
CA PRO A 13 8.77 14.75 0.58
C PRO A 13 7.63 14.11 -0.22
N ALA A 14 7.76 13.99 -1.54
CA ALA A 14 6.73 13.37 -2.39
C ALA A 14 6.59 11.85 -2.18
N LEU A 15 7.67 11.17 -1.79
CA LEU A 15 7.65 9.73 -1.50
C LEU A 15 7.08 9.42 -0.12
N LEU A 16 7.27 10.32 0.85
CA LEU A 16 6.69 10.20 2.19
C LEU A 16 5.16 10.30 2.17
N ASP A 17 4.61 11.04 1.21
CA ASP A 17 3.19 11.36 1.16
C ASP A 17 2.31 10.20 0.68
N ALA A 18 2.87 9.27 -0.09
CA ALA A 18 2.17 8.13 -0.69
C ALA A 18 1.79 7.04 0.34
N TYR A 19 2.52 6.97 1.46
CA TYR A 19 2.39 5.91 2.46
C TYR A 19 1.81 6.39 3.80
N SER A 20 1.40 7.66 3.87
CA SER A 20 0.89 8.29 5.08
C SER A 20 -0.61 8.08 5.27
N ILE A 21 -1.06 7.97 6.52
CA ILE A 21 -2.50 8.10 6.82
C ILE A 21 -2.91 9.54 6.51
N ARG A 22 -3.82 9.70 5.55
CA ARG A 22 -4.40 11.00 5.22
C ARG A 22 -5.71 11.21 5.97
N LEU A 23 -5.78 12.31 6.70
CA LEU A 23 -7.02 12.80 7.27
C LEU A 23 -7.73 13.69 6.24
N PRO A 24 -9.06 13.58 6.07
CA PRO A 24 -9.81 14.53 5.27
C PRO A 24 -9.55 15.96 5.78
N ALA A 25 -9.32 16.93 4.89
CA ALA A 25 -8.96 18.31 5.27
C ALA A 25 -9.95 18.91 6.28
N ALA A 26 -11.26 18.74 6.04
CA ALA A 26 -12.31 19.19 6.95
C ALA A 26 -12.22 18.57 8.35
N TYR A 27 -11.77 17.31 8.46
CA TYR A 27 -11.53 16.68 9.76
C TYR A 27 -10.24 17.21 10.39
N ALA A 28 -9.17 17.33 9.61
CA ALA A 28 -7.87 17.79 10.11
C ALA A 28 -7.94 19.20 10.73
N ASP A 29 -8.74 20.11 10.15
CA ASP A 29 -8.93 21.48 10.60
C ASP A 29 -9.68 21.59 11.95
N HIS A 30 -10.63 20.68 12.20
CA HIS A 30 -11.43 20.66 13.42
C HIS A 30 -10.82 19.83 14.54
N HIS A 31 -9.83 18.99 14.24
CA HIS A 31 -9.25 18.01 15.17
C HIS A 31 -7.70 18.14 15.27
N PRO A 32 -7.17 19.30 15.74
CA PRO A 32 -5.73 19.59 15.69
C PRO A 32 -4.86 18.66 16.54
N CYS A 33 -5.42 18.04 17.59
CA CYS A 33 -4.72 17.03 18.37
C CYS A 33 -4.47 15.75 17.54
N VAL A 34 -5.52 15.23 16.91
CA VAL A 34 -5.45 14.02 16.06
C VAL A 34 -4.52 14.26 14.86
N SER A 35 -4.64 15.42 14.21
CA SER A 35 -3.75 15.83 13.11
C SER A 35 -2.29 15.83 13.52
N ARG A 36 -1.96 16.25 14.74
CA ARG A 36 -0.57 16.22 15.25
C ARG A 36 -0.09 14.79 15.51
N CYS A 37 -0.93 13.92 16.06
CA CYS A 37 -0.58 12.51 16.26
C CYS A 37 -0.31 11.81 14.93
N VAL A 38 -1.17 12.03 13.92
CA VAL A 38 -0.98 11.49 12.57
C VAL A 38 0.29 12.04 11.92
N ALA A 39 0.53 13.36 11.99
CA ALA A 39 1.75 13.96 11.46
C ALA A 39 3.03 13.41 12.10
N ASN A 40 3.02 13.17 13.42
CA ASN A 40 4.13 12.56 14.13
C ASN A 40 4.39 11.12 13.66
N PHE A 41 3.34 10.33 13.40
CA PHE A 41 3.48 9.00 12.81
C PHE A 41 4.08 9.07 11.39
N SER A 42 3.52 9.94 10.54
CA SER A 42 3.95 10.09 9.15
C SER A 42 5.41 10.54 9.01
N PHE A 43 5.96 11.24 10.01
CA PHE A 43 7.39 11.61 10.05
C PHE A 43 8.34 10.41 10.01
N TYR A 44 7.93 9.24 10.52
CA TYR A 44 8.76 8.04 10.49
C TYR A 44 8.83 7.38 9.10
N GLY A 45 7.95 7.76 8.17
CA GLY A 45 7.97 7.27 6.79
C GLY A 45 7.69 5.77 6.65
N TYR A 46 7.08 5.14 7.66
CA TYR A 46 6.72 3.73 7.59
C TYR A 46 5.42 3.54 6.80
N PRO A 47 5.35 2.54 5.91
CA PRO A 47 4.10 2.16 5.26
C PRO A 47 3.07 1.72 6.31
N THR A 48 1.89 2.32 6.26
CA THR A 48 0.76 2.00 7.13
C THR A 48 0.07 0.71 6.70
N ASN A 49 0.42 0.15 5.54
CA ASN A 49 -0.21 -1.01 4.97
C ASN A 49 0.83 -1.91 4.27
N ILE A 50 0.95 -3.16 4.73
CA ILE A 50 1.86 -4.15 4.12
C ILE A 50 1.53 -4.44 2.65
N LEU A 51 0.25 -4.34 2.25
CA LEU A 51 -0.20 -4.66 0.89
C LEU A 51 0.17 -3.59 -0.14
N GLU A 52 0.53 -2.38 0.31
CA GLU A 52 0.96 -1.28 -0.57
C GLU A 52 2.47 -1.26 -0.80
N SER A 53 3.20 -2.22 -0.22
CA SER A 53 4.65 -2.32 -0.35
C SER A 53 5.04 -3.21 -1.52
N ASP A 54 6.09 -2.79 -2.24
CA ASP A 54 6.85 -3.64 -3.16
C ASP A 54 7.85 -4.55 -2.42
N ASP A 55 8.07 -4.31 -1.12
CA ASP A 55 9.06 -5.01 -0.31
C ASP A 55 8.47 -5.52 1.01
N TYR A 56 7.76 -6.65 0.90
CA TYR A 56 7.21 -7.37 2.05
C TYR A 56 8.30 -7.84 3.02
N ALA A 57 9.52 -8.13 2.54
CA ALA A 57 10.61 -8.58 3.39
C ALA A 57 11.10 -7.43 4.27
N ALA A 58 11.39 -6.27 3.68
CA ALA A 58 11.75 -5.06 4.43
C ALA A 58 10.63 -4.64 5.38
N TYR A 59 9.37 -4.74 4.97
CA TYR A 59 8.24 -4.47 5.86
C TYR A 59 8.28 -5.36 7.11
N LEU A 60 8.38 -6.67 6.93
CA LEU A 60 8.41 -7.64 8.03
C LEU A 60 9.64 -7.48 8.93
N VAL A 61 10.81 -7.20 8.36
CA VAL A 61 12.06 -6.93 9.11
C VAL A 61 11.91 -5.71 10.01
N ASN A 62 11.19 -4.68 9.55
CA ASN A 62 11.01 -3.44 10.28
C ASN A 62 9.81 -3.46 11.24
N LEU A 63 9.03 -4.54 11.34
CA LEU A 63 7.86 -4.60 12.21
C LEU A 63 8.17 -4.29 13.68
N THR A 64 9.33 -4.72 14.18
CA THR A 64 9.77 -4.42 15.55
C THR A 64 9.98 -2.92 15.80
N SER A 65 10.29 -2.15 14.76
CA SER A 65 10.40 -0.69 14.79
C SER A 65 9.07 0.01 14.50
N ILE A 66 8.26 -0.55 13.59
CA ILE A 66 6.95 0.00 13.18
C ILE A 66 5.95 -0.11 14.34
N CYS A 67 5.87 -1.26 15.01
CA CYS A 67 4.83 -1.53 16.00
C CYS A 67 4.82 -0.59 17.21
N PRO A 68 5.96 -0.26 17.85
CA PRO A 68 5.98 0.74 18.92
C PRO A 68 5.49 2.12 18.46
N VAL A 69 5.80 2.50 17.21
CA VAL A 69 5.38 3.79 16.63
C VAL A 69 3.88 3.79 16.36
N LEU A 70 3.32 2.69 15.82
CA LEU A 70 1.87 2.52 15.64
C LEU A 70 1.11 2.57 16.97
N LEU A 71 1.60 1.86 17.99
CA LEU A 71 0.97 1.84 19.32
C LEU A 71 1.03 3.22 19.99
N ASN A 72 2.15 3.93 19.86
CA ASN A 72 2.25 5.30 20.37
C ASN A 72 1.29 6.25 19.63
N ALA A 73 1.16 6.12 18.31
CA ALA A 73 0.22 6.92 17.53
C ALA A 73 -1.24 6.62 17.91
N HIS A 74 -1.57 5.35 18.15
CA HIS A 74 -2.85 4.92 18.71
C HIS A 74 -3.16 5.62 20.04
N ASP A 75 -2.25 5.49 21.01
CA ASP A 75 -2.44 6.05 22.35
C ASP A 75 -2.49 7.59 22.34
N CYS A 76 -1.73 8.22 21.45
CA CYS A 76 -1.77 9.67 21.22
C CYS A 76 -3.17 10.13 20.80
N VAL A 77 -3.79 9.43 19.83
CA VAL A 77 -5.14 9.78 19.35
C VAL A 77 -6.19 9.51 20.41
N ASP A 78 -6.09 8.40 21.15
CA ASP A 78 -7.02 8.09 22.25
C ASP A 78 -6.99 9.16 23.36
N GLN A 79 -5.82 9.76 23.62
CA GLN A 79 -5.66 10.85 24.58
C GLN A 79 -6.24 12.18 24.10
N CYS A 80 -6.51 12.35 22.80
CA CYS A 80 -7.14 13.55 22.28
C CYS A 80 -8.61 13.72 22.72
N ASN A 81 -9.20 12.71 23.38
CA ASN A 81 -10.59 12.68 23.86
C ASN A 81 -11.62 12.93 22.74
N ASP A 82 -11.22 12.73 21.50
CA ASP A 82 -12.06 12.68 20.33
C ASP A 82 -12.44 11.22 20.07
N ARG A 83 -13.61 10.82 20.56
CA ARG A 83 -14.10 9.44 20.44
C ARG A 83 -14.66 9.12 19.07
N THR A 84 -14.66 10.08 18.14
CA THR A 84 -15.35 9.90 16.86
C THR A 84 -14.52 9.10 15.87
N PHE A 85 -13.19 9.21 15.92
CA PHE A 85 -12.32 8.59 14.93
C PHE A 85 -10.89 8.42 15.43
N ASN A 86 -10.40 7.17 15.44
CA ASN A 86 -8.98 6.86 15.59
C ASN A 86 -8.52 6.03 14.37
N PRO A 87 -7.64 6.56 13.50
CA PRO A 87 -7.18 5.84 12.33
C PRO A 87 -6.25 4.66 12.67
N PHE A 88 -5.67 4.65 13.87
CA PHE A 88 -4.75 3.62 14.36
C PHE A 88 -5.44 2.53 15.21
N SER A 89 -6.71 2.71 15.59
CA SER A 89 -7.46 1.73 16.41
C SER A 89 -8.00 0.54 15.60
N LYS A 90 -7.32 0.18 14.52
CA LYS A 90 -7.72 -0.92 13.64
C LYS A 90 -7.14 -2.22 14.17
N ARG A 91 -7.97 -3.26 14.30
CA ARG A 91 -7.57 -4.62 14.71
C ARG A 91 -6.49 -5.20 13.84
N LEU A 92 -6.34 -4.75 12.60
CA LEU A 92 -5.23 -5.16 11.75
C LEU A 92 -3.88 -4.76 12.35
N TYR A 93 -3.76 -3.53 12.89
CA TYR A 93 -2.53 -3.04 13.52
C TYR A 93 -2.24 -3.79 14.81
N GLU A 94 -3.27 -3.95 15.65
CA GLU A 94 -3.17 -4.75 16.86
C GLU A 94 -2.75 -6.19 16.56
N THR A 95 -3.36 -6.81 15.55
CA THR A 95 -3.07 -8.18 15.15
C THR A 95 -1.65 -8.31 14.60
N MET A 96 -1.24 -7.39 13.73
CA MET A 96 0.10 -7.35 13.15
C MET A 96 1.19 -7.18 14.22
N CYS A 97 0.91 -6.39 15.25
CA CYS A 97 1.83 -6.05 16.32
C CYS A 97 1.73 -6.93 17.56
N LYS A 98 1.00 -8.05 17.51
CA LYS A 98 0.97 -8.99 18.64
C LYS A 98 2.36 -9.59 18.89
N PRO A 99 2.79 -9.69 20.16
CA PRO A 99 4.12 -10.20 20.51
C PRO A 99 4.43 -11.60 19.97
N ASP A 100 3.43 -12.49 19.96
CA ASP A 100 3.56 -13.86 19.44
C ASP A 100 3.81 -13.89 17.93
N ARG A 101 3.19 -12.98 17.16
CA ARG A 101 3.45 -12.85 15.72
C ARG A 101 4.84 -12.31 15.43
N ILE A 102 5.27 -11.29 16.17
CA ILE A 102 6.63 -10.76 16.05
C ILE A 102 7.65 -11.85 16.42
N ALA A 103 7.40 -12.61 17.49
CA ALA A 103 8.25 -13.73 17.87
C ALA A 103 8.30 -14.85 16.80
N ALA A 104 7.17 -15.12 16.14
CA ALA A 104 7.11 -16.10 15.05
C ALA A 104 7.88 -15.66 13.79
N LEU A 105 8.08 -14.36 13.58
CA LEU A 105 8.91 -13.81 12.50
C LEU A 105 10.40 -13.95 12.78
N GLN A 106 10.80 -13.89 14.05
CA GLN A 106 12.20 -13.82 14.49
C GLN A 106 13.13 -14.84 13.80
N PRO A 107 12.75 -16.11 13.63
CA PRO A 107 13.63 -17.11 13.00
C PRO A 107 13.84 -16.90 11.50
N HIS A 108 13.01 -16.07 10.85
CA HIS A 108 13.09 -15.79 9.41
C HIS A 108 13.81 -14.46 9.12
N LEU A 109 13.95 -13.55 10.10
CA LEU A 109 14.38 -12.17 9.87
C LEU A 109 15.75 -12.04 9.20
N ASP A 110 16.73 -12.87 9.59
CA ASP A 110 18.08 -12.79 9.02
C ASP A 110 18.06 -13.09 7.52
N CYS A 111 17.34 -14.15 7.11
CA CYS A 111 17.18 -14.47 5.70
C CYS A 111 16.37 -13.39 4.96
N LEU A 112 15.27 -12.92 5.55
CA LEU A 112 14.45 -11.87 4.92
C LEU A 112 15.25 -10.60 4.68
N LYS A 113 16.12 -10.24 5.62
CA LYS A 113 17.02 -9.09 5.49
C LYS A 113 18.07 -9.30 4.40
N GLU A 114 18.65 -10.49 4.30
CA GLU A 114 19.64 -10.82 3.27
C GLU A 114 19.03 -10.88 1.87
N GLN A 115 17.81 -11.41 1.74
CA GLN A 115 17.16 -11.67 0.47
C GLN A 115 16.17 -10.58 0.04
N SER A 116 15.98 -9.52 0.85
CA SER A 116 14.97 -8.47 0.64
C SER A 116 15.02 -7.88 -0.76
N ASP A 117 16.20 -7.38 -1.15
CA ASP A 117 16.40 -6.72 -2.44
C ASP A 117 16.19 -7.70 -3.61
N THR A 118 16.71 -8.92 -3.50
CA THR A 118 16.52 -9.96 -4.53
C THR A 118 15.04 -10.32 -4.71
N ILE A 119 14.31 -10.52 -3.62
CA ILE A 119 12.88 -10.86 -3.69
C ILE A 119 12.09 -9.70 -4.29
N LYS A 120 12.40 -8.47 -3.88
CA LYS A 120 11.79 -7.25 -4.40
C LYS A 120 12.04 -7.12 -5.90
N GLU A 121 13.29 -7.15 -6.34
CA GLU A 121 13.67 -6.98 -7.76
C GLU A 121 12.98 -8.00 -8.66
N GLU A 122 13.00 -9.28 -8.28
CA GLU A 122 12.34 -10.36 -9.02
C GLU A 122 10.82 -10.15 -9.09
N CYS A 123 10.19 -9.73 -7.99
CA CYS A 123 8.75 -9.48 -7.99
C CYS A 123 8.37 -8.19 -8.73
N VAL A 124 9.22 -7.16 -8.72
CA VAL A 124 9.06 -5.95 -9.55
C VAL A 124 9.16 -6.31 -11.02
N GLU A 125 10.09 -7.18 -11.42
CA GLU A 125 10.21 -7.62 -12.80
C GLU A 125 8.94 -8.36 -13.27
N VAL A 126 8.41 -9.27 -12.45
CA VAL A 126 7.24 -10.10 -12.77
C VAL A 126 5.92 -9.32 -12.70
N CYS A 127 5.76 -8.52 -11.66
CA CYS A 127 4.50 -7.89 -11.33
C CYS A 127 4.44 -6.43 -11.76
N GLY A 128 5.56 -5.73 -11.97
CA GLY A 128 5.66 -4.27 -12.13
C GLY A 128 5.63 -3.53 -10.79
N SER A 129 6.12 -2.28 -10.70
CA SER A 129 6.14 -1.51 -9.45
C SER A 129 4.74 -1.14 -8.92
N MET A 130 4.55 -1.09 -7.60
CA MET A 130 3.37 -0.50 -6.94
C MET A 130 3.48 1.02 -6.84
N GLU A 131 4.68 1.58 -6.78
CA GLU A 131 4.94 3.01 -6.58
C GLU A 131 4.20 3.88 -7.60
N GLU A 132 4.22 3.48 -8.88
CA GLU A 132 3.53 4.19 -9.95
C GLU A 132 2.01 4.24 -9.74
N ILE A 133 1.41 3.12 -9.30
CA ILE A 133 -0.04 3.01 -9.07
C ILE A 133 -0.44 3.82 -7.84
N VAL A 134 0.28 3.66 -6.72
CA VAL A 134 -0.01 4.38 -5.48
C VAL A 134 0.12 5.89 -5.68
N THR A 135 1.18 6.34 -6.36
CA THR A 135 1.39 7.75 -6.69
C THR A 135 0.27 8.28 -7.60
N SER A 136 -0.14 7.51 -8.60
CA SER A 136 -1.24 7.90 -9.51
C SER A 136 -2.57 8.04 -8.77
N ILE A 137 -2.91 7.09 -7.90
CA ILE A 137 -4.12 7.17 -7.06
C ILE A 137 -4.06 8.40 -6.16
N SER A 138 -2.95 8.60 -5.44
CA SER A 138 -2.78 9.74 -4.53
C SER A 138 -2.96 11.10 -5.23
N ASN A 139 -2.35 11.26 -6.41
CA ASN A 139 -2.47 12.48 -7.22
C ASN A 139 -3.89 12.69 -7.75
N LEU A 140 -4.55 11.62 -8.23
CA LEU A 140 -5.92 11.71 -8.74
C LEU A 140 -6.91 12.01 -7.62
N THR A 141 -6.75 11.39 -6.45
CA THR A 141 -7.57 11.67 -5.25
C THR A 141 -7.44 13.13 -4.84
N TYR A 142 -6.22 13.66 -4.76
CA TYR A 142 -6.01 15.09 -4.48
C TYR A 142 -6.71 16.00 -5.49
N GLN A 143 -6.59 15.70 -6.79
CA GLN A 143 -7.30 16.49 -7.81
C GLN A 143 -8.81 16.38 -7.69
N ASN A 144 -9.33 15.21 -7.32
CA ASN A 144 -10.75 14.97 -7.16
C ASN A 144 -11.33 15.67 -5.92
N GLU A 145 -10.57 15.78 -4.83
CA GLU A 145 -10.98 16.56 -3.65
C GLU A 145 -11.18 18.05 -3.98
N MET A 146 -10.41 18.58 -4.94
CA MET A 146 -10.50 19.98 -5.35
C MET A 146 -11.59 20.25 -6.39
N LYS A 147 -11.87 19.27 -7.26
CA LYS A 147 -12.73 19.46 -8.45
C LYS A 147 -14.06 18.72 -8.41
N HIS A 148 -14.17 17.66 -7.61
CA HIS A 148 -15.32 16.76 -7.55
C HIS A 148 -15.77 16.29 -8.94
N ASP A 149 -14.85 15.72 -9.71
CA ASP A 149 -15.06 15.34 -11.11
C ASP A 149 -15.30 13.82 -11.24
N ALA A 150 -16.48 13.44 -11.73
CA ALA A 150 -16.86 12.04 -11.93
C ALA A 150 -15.88 11.25 -12.82
N HIS A 151 -15.22 11.91 -13.78
CA HIS A 151 -14.22 11.27 -14.62
C HIS A 151 -12.91 11.00 -13.85
N LEU A 152 -12.54 11.85 -12.88
CA LEU A 152 -11.43 11.55 -11.97
C LEU A 152 -11.78 10.37 -11.05
N GLU A 153 -13.00 10.32 -10.54
CA GLU A 153 -13.48 9.19 -9.73
C GLU A 153 -13.46 7.86 -10.50
N GLN A 154 -13.88 7.87 -11.77
CA GLN A 154 -13.80 6.69 -12.63
C GLN A 154 -12.34 6.24 -12.85
N LYS A 155 -11.41 7.18 -13.03
CA LYS A 155 -9.97 6.87 -13.16
C LYS A 155 -9.40 6.30 -11.88
N ILE A 156 -9.72 6.88 -10.71
CA ILE A 156 -9.32 6.35 -9.40
C ILE A 156 -9.76 4.89 -9.26
N THR A 157 -11.04 4.62 -9.53
CA THR A 157 -11.61 3.26 -9.47
C THR A 157 -10.85 2.27 -10.38
N LEU A 158 -10.44 2.71 -11.57
CA LEU A 158 -9.66 1.89 -12.50
C LEU A 158 -8.26 1.58 -11.94
N PHE A 159 -7.56 2.58 -11.40
CA PHE A 159 -6.24 2.39 -10.79
C PHE A 159 -6.29 1.51 -9.54
N GLU A 160 -7.31 1.64 -8.70
CA GLU A 160 -7.52 0.76 -7.54
C GLU A 160 -7.71 -0.70 -7.99
N LYS A 161 -8.43 -0.94 -9.09
CA LYS A 161 -8.56 -2.30 -9.66
C LYS A 161 -7.20 -2.84 -10.12
N TYR A 162 -6.35 -2.02 -10.73
CA TYR A 162 -4.98 -2.41 -11.07
C TYR A 162 -4.14 -2.69 -9.83
N GLN A 163 -4.28 -1.86 -8.79
CA GLN A 163 -3.63 -2.04 -7.50
C GLN A 163 -3.98 -3.41 -6.90
N CYS A 164 -5.25 -3.80 -6.87
CA CYS A 164 -5.68 -5.12 -6.39
C CYS A 164 -5.00 -6.26 -7.15
N GLY A 165 -4.93 -6.16 -8.48
CA GLY A 165 -4.23 -7.13 -9.31
C GLY A 165 -2.73 -7.23 -8.98
N ARG A 166 -2.09 -6.07 -8.79
CA ARG A 166 -0.68 -5.93 -8.48
C ARG A 166 -0.35 -6.51 -7.11
N VAL A 167 -1.11 -6.16 -6.06
CA VAL A 167 -0.99 -6.74 -4.71
C VAL A 167 -1.07 -8.25 -4.75
N LYS A 168 -2.08 -8.79 -5.43
CA LYS A 168 -2.23 -10.25 -5.56
C LYS A 168 -1.01 -10.89 -6.23
N CYS A 169 -0.48 -10.28 -7.29
CA CYS A 169 0.74 -10.75 -7.95
C CYS A 169 1.94 -10.74 -7.00
N TYR A 170 2.19 -9.61 -6.33
CA TYR A 170 3.33 -9.47 -5.42
C TYR A 170 3.27 -10.46 -4.27
N VAL A 171 2.14 -10.54 -3.58
CA VAL A 171 2.00 -11.45 -2.44
C VAL A 171 2.28 -12.89 -2.85
N GLN A 172 1.79 -13.32 -4.02
CA GLN A 172 2.05 -14.66 -4.55
C GLN A 172 3.53 -14.84 -4.96
N CYS A 173 4.13 -13.83 -5.59
CA CYS A 173 5.53 -13.83 -5.97
C CYS A 173 6.46 -13.90 -4.74
N SER A 174 6.29 -12.99 -3.79
CA SER A 174 7.06 -12.97 -2.54
C SER A 174 6.87 -14.27 -1.76
N ARG A 175 5.66 -14.83 -1.68
CA ARG A 175 5.44 -16.15 -1.07
C ARG A 175 6.28 -17.25 -1.71
N SER A 176 6.35 -17.26 -3.04
CA SER A 176 7.13 -18.21 -3.82
C SER A 176 8.62 -18.07 -3.51
N PHE A 177 9.16 -16.85 -3.60
CA PHE A 177 10.58 -16.61 -3.36
C PHE A 177 10.98 -16.79 -1.90
N PHE A 178 10.17 -16.38 -0.93
CA PHE A 178 10.40 -16.66 0.49
C PHE A 178 10.49 -18.17 0.75
N SER A 179 9.72 -18.99 0.02
CA SER A 179 9.78 -20.46 0.15
C SER A 179 11.02 -21.06 -0.50
N LYS A 180 11.58 -20.40 -1.52
CA LYS A 180 12.74 -20.88 -2.29
C LYS A 180 14.06 -20.45 -1.67
N LEU A 181 14.15 -19.19 -1.25
CA LEU A 181 15.39 -18.54 -0.84
C LEU A 181 15.62 -18.68 0.66
N CYS A 182 14.57 -18.70 1.48
CA CYS A 182 14.72 -18.84 2.92
C CYS A 182 14.61 -20.29 3.41
N PRO A 183 15.46 -20.69 4.37
CA PRO A 183 15.40 -22.02 4.94
C PRO A 183 14.08 -22.24 5.69
N ARG A 184 13.68 -23.50 5.79
CA ARG A 184 12.55 -23.89 6.65
C ARG A 184 12.97 -23.76 8.11
N VAL A 185 12.09 -23.19 8.93
CA VAL A 185 12.27 -23.10 10.38
C VAL A 185 11.16 -23.93 11.03
N HIS A 186 11.53 -24.89 11.88
CA HIS A 186 10.58 -25.82 12.52
C HIS A 186 9.62 -26.50 11.52
N GLY A 187 10.08 -26.77 10.29
CA GLY A 187 9.30 -27.40 9.23
C GLY A 187 8.41 -26.44 8.42
N VAL A 188 8.32 -25.17 8.80
CA VAL A 188 7.53 -24.13 8.10
C VAL A 188 8.43 -23.38 7.11
N SER A 189 7.97 -23.21 5.85
CA SER A 189 8.70 -22.38 4.87
C SER A 189 8.42 -20.89 5.10
N GLY A 190 9.35 -20.02 4.70
CA GLY A 190 9.16 -18.57 4.76
C GLY A 190 7.90 -18.10 4.01
N GLY A 191 7.54 -18.75 2.90
CA GLY A 191 6.30 -18.43 2.19
C GLY A 191 5.04 -18.86 2.94
N THR A 192 5.03 -20.02 3.61
CA THR A 192 3.89 -20.39 4.45
C THR A 192 3.74 -19.39 5.61
N MET A 193 4.85 -18.96 6.22
CA MET A 193 4.85 -17.91 7.22
C MET A 193 4.25 -16.60 6.66
N LEU A 194 4.72 -16.11 5.51
CA LEU A 194 4.19 -14.88 4.89
C LEU A 194 2.70 -14.98 4.57
N GLN A 195 2.25 -16.12 4.04
CA GLN A 195 0.85 -16.36 3.73
C GLN A 195 -0.01 -16.29 4.99
N THR A 196 0.37 -16.99 6.06
CA THR A 196 -0.32 -16.89 7.35
C THR A 196 -0.29 -15.45 7.87
N PHE A 197 0.86 -14.78 7.74
CA PHE A 197 1.02 -13.40 8.17
C PHE A 197 -0.05 -12.49 7.56
N ILE A 198 -0.14 -12.50 6.23
CA ILE A 198 -1.07 -11.66 5.47
C ILE A 198 -2.53 -12.08 5.71
N LEU A 199 -2.83 -13.39 5.75
CA LEU A 199 -4.20 -13.87 5.93
C LEU A 199 -4.80 -13.45 7.27
N ASP A 200 -4.05 -13.55 8.38
CA ASP A 200 -4.62 -13.13 9.66
C ASP A 200 -4.78 -11.61 9.73
N THR A 201 -3.87 -10.84 9.13
CA THR A 201 -4.00 -9.38 9.04
C THR A 201 -5.24 -8.98 8.24
N LEU A 202 -5.49 -9.63 7.10
CA LEU A 202 -6.70 -9.41 6.29
C LEU A 202 -7.98 -9.80 7.03
N ARG A 203 -7.97 -10.93 7.73
CA ARG A 203 -9.13 -11.38 8.53
C ARG A 203 -9.42 -10.41 9.68
N ALA A 204 -8.40 -9.92 10.38
CA ALA A 204 -8.59 -8.92 11.43
C ALA A 204 -9.21 -7.61 10.89
N ASN A 205 -8.82 -7.19 9.68
CA ASN A 205 -9.45 -6.05 9.03
C ASN A 205 -10.89 -6.33 8.59
N LEU A 206 -11.18 -7.53 8.09
CA LEU A 206 -12.55 -7.92 7.76
C LEU A 206 -13.47 -7.87 8.98
N ASP A 207 -12.99 -8.33 10.13
CA ASP A 207 -13.74 -8.26 11.39
C ASP A 207 -14.07 -6.81 11.78
N ASP A 208 -13.14 -5.86 11.58
CA ASP A 208 -13.39 -4.43 11.81
C ASP A 208 -14.45 -3.86 10.87
N MET A 209 -14.33 -4.14 9.57
CA MET A 209 -15.29 -3.66 8.56
C MET A 209 -16.70 -4.18 8.85
N GLN A 210 -16.82 -5.44 9.29
CA GLN A 210 -18.09 -6.04 9.67
C GLN A 210 -18.65 -5.42 10.96
N ALA A 211 -17.81 -5.17 11.97
CA ALA A 211 -18.22 -4.59 13.24
C ALA A 211 -18.70 -3.13 13.11
N LEU A 212 -18.10 -2.37 12.20
CA LEU A 212 -18.40 -0.95 12.00
C LEU A 212 -19.44 -0.69 10.88
N HIS A 213 -19.96 -1.73 10.23
CA HIS A 213 -20.91 -1.64 9.10
C HIS A 213 -20.52 -0.63 8.01
N THR A 214 -19.22 -0.38 7.84
CA THR A 214 -18.70 0.68 6.96
C THR A 214 -17.73 0.06 5.98
N LYS A 215 -17.88 0.39 4.69
CA LYS A 215 -16.90 0.02 3.65
C LYS A 215 -15.62 0.86 3.74
N ASP A 216 -15.74 2.05 4.31
CA ASP A 216 -14.68 3.07 4.37
C ASP A 216 -13.81 3.01 5.63
N SER A 217 -14.02 2.01 6.49
CA SER A 217 -13.30 1.90 7.77
C SER A 217 -12.05 1.02 7.69
N GLY A 218 -11.62 0.58 6.51
CA GLY A 218 -10.42 -0.26 6.35
C GLY A 218 -9.21 0.53 5.83
N PRO A 219 -8.01 0.37 6.43
CA PRO A 219 -6.73 0.79 5.84
C PRO A 219 -6.30 -0.04 4.63
N LEU A 220 -7.06 -1.09 4.27
CA LEU A 220 -6.68 -2.08 3.28
C LEU A 220 -7.63 -2.03 2.09
N LEU A 221 -7.20 -1.37 1.02
CA LEU A 221 -7.66 -1.52 -0.37
C LEU A 221 -9.12 -2.01 -0.52
N PRO A 222 -10.12 -1.21 -0.10
CA PRO A 222 -11.50 -1.67 0.09
C PRO A 222 -12.18 -2.16 -1.19
N ASN A 223 -11.61 -1.85 -2.36
CA ASN A 223 -12.11 -2.26 -3.67
C ASN A 223 -11.57 -3.63 -4.13
N CYS A 224 -10.72 -4.27 -3.33
CA CYS A 224 -10.17 -5.58 -3.65
C CYS A 224 -11.03 -6.72 -3.10
N THR A 225 -11.41 -7.67 -3.97
CA THR A 225 -12.24 -8.82 -3.57
C THR A 225 -11.60 -9.66 -2.47
N PHE A 226 -10.26 -9.75 -2.45
CA PHE A 226 -9.54 -10.51 -1.44
C PHE A 226 -9.61 -9.90 -0.04
N VAL A 227 -10.03 -8.64 0.12
CA VAL A 227 -10.27 -8.07 1.46
C VAL A 227 -11.50 -8.72 2.11
N TYR A 228 -12.53 -9.02 1.30
CA TYR A 228 -13.75 -9.69 1.76
C TYR A 228 -13.68 -11.21 1.70
N LYS A 229 -12.76 -11.74 0.89
CA LYS A 229 -12.48 -13.17 0.76
C LYS A 229 -10.95 -13.39 0.76
N PRO A 230 -10.29 -13.37 1.93
CA PRO A 230 -8.82 -13.46 2.02
C PRO A 230 -8.20 -14.64 1.27
N ASP A 231 -8.91 -15.77 1.20
CA ASP A 231 -8.46 -16.95 0.48
C ASP A 231 -8.30 -16.70 -1.04
N ASP A 232 -9.01 -15.70 -1.61
CA ASP A 232 -8.87 -15.30 -3.01
C ASP A 232 -7.50 -14.70 -3.34
N LEU A 233 -6.76 -14.22 -2.34
CA LEU A 233 -5.41 -13.70 -2.55
C LEU A 233 -4.46 -14.81 -3.01
N PHE A 234 -4.67 -16.03 -2.53
CA PHE A 234 -3.84 -17.19 -2.85
C PHE A 234 -4.54 -18.21 -3.75
N SER A 235 -5.81 -17.99 -4.10
CA SER A 235 -6.54 -18.83 -5.06
C SER A 235 -6.19 -18.46 -6.51
N SER A 236 -5.91 -19.47 -7.33
CA SER A 236 -5.46 -19.41 -8.74
C SER A 236 -4.10 -18.74 -9.00
N ALA A 237 -3.33 -19.32 -9.94
CA ALA A 237 -2.01 -18.87 -10.37
C ALA A 237 -2.07 -17.45 -10.96
N PRO A 238 -1.00 -16.63 -10.82
CA PRO A 238 -0.99 -15.29 -11.38
C PRO A 238 -1.19 -15.38 -12.90
N ARG A 239 -2.28 -14.80 -13.41
CA ARG A 239 -2.36 -14.53 -14.84
C ARG A 239 -1.28 -13.50 -15.12
N HIS A 240 -0.27 -13.87 -15.91
CA HIS A 240 0.81 -12.97 -16.33
C HIS A 240 0.22 -11.61 -16.72
N PHE A 241 0.52 -10.57 -15.92
CA PHE A 241 0.00 -9.21 -16.11
C PHE A 241 0.58 -8.51 -17.35
N TYR A 242 1.60 -9.11 -17.99
CA TYR A 242 2.25 -8.59 -19.19
C TYR A 242 1.30 -8.29 -20.36
N ASN A 243 0.12 -8.93 -20.43
CA ASN A 243 -0.83 -8.69 -21.51
C ASN A 243 -1.83 -7.54 -21.28
N LEU A 244 -1.88 -6.94 -20.09
CA LEU A 244 -2.79 -5.82 -19.81
C LEU A 244 -2.13 -4.45 -19.97
N LEU A 245 -0.82 -4.34 -19.70
CA LEU A 245 -0.06 -3.10 -19.93
C LEU A 245 0.21 -2.83 -21.41
N GLY A 246 0.31 -3.87 -22.25
CA GLY A 246 0.38 -3.72 -23.71
C GLY A 246 -0.87 -3.08 -24.33
N PHE A 247 -2.02 -3.17 -23.64
CA PHE A 247 -3.26 -2.50 -24.06
C PHE A 247 -3.39 -1.08 -23.47
N SER A 248 -2.89 -0.83 -22.26
CA SER A 248 -3.01 0.47 -21.59
C SER A 248 -2.02 1.52 -22.11
N LEU A 249 -0.76 1.14 -22.36
CA LEU A 249 0.20 2.05 -23.03
C LEU A 249 -0.21 2.33 -24.48
N ALA A 250 -0.80 1.34 -25.16
CA ALA A 250 -1.40 1.58 -26.47
C ALA A 250 -2.57 2.56 -26.39
N GLN A 251 -3.37 2.55 -25.32
CA GLN A 251 -4.48 3.49 -25.12
C GLN A 251 -4.00 4.91 -24.78
N GLU A 252 -2.97 5.09 -23.95
CA GLU A 252 -2.41 6.41 -23.68
C GLU A 252 -1.67 6.98 -24.90
N VAL A 253 -0.99 6.16 -25.70
CA VAL A 253 -0.44 6.57 -27.01
C VAL A 253 -1.56 6.86 -28.01
N PHE A 254 -2.68 6.14 -27.98
CA PHE A 254 -3.85 6.43 -28.82
C PHE A 254 -4.53 7.75 -28.42
N PHE A 255 -4.69 8.05 -27.13
CA PHE A 255 -5.26 9.32 -26.66
C PHE A 255 -4.30 10.50 -26.84
N ALA A 256 -2.99 10.31 -26.68
CA ALA A 256 -1.99 11.33 -27.00
C ALA A 256 -1.89 11.58 -28.51
N GLY A 257 -2.02 10.54 -29.34
CA GLY A 257 -2.02 10.64 -30.80
C GLY A 257 -3.29 11.28 -31.38
N VAL A 258 -4.46 11.00 -30.80
CA VAL A 258 -5.74 11.61 -31.21
C VAL A 258 -5.82 13.09 -30.83
N LYS A 259 -5.18 13.51 -29.73
CA LYS A 259 -5.07 14.94 -29.38
C LYS A 259 -4.23 15.72 -30.40
N HIS A 260 -3.18 15.11 -30.97
CA HIS A 260 -2.36 15.76 -32.00
C HIS A 260 -3.04 15.81 -33.38
N LEU A 261 -3.97 14.89 -33.66
CA LEU A 261 -4.76 14.87 -34.90
C LEU A 261 -5.99 15.78 -34.88
N LEU A 262 -6.44 16.23 -33.70
CA LEU A 262 -7.56 17.18 -33.55
C LEU A 262 -7.12 18.65 -33.43
N GLU A 263 -5.82 18.93 -33.32
CA GLU A 263 -5.25 20.28 -33.34
C GLU A 263 -4.76 20.71 -34.74
N ILE A 264 -4.86 19.83 -35.74
CA ILE A 264 -4.65 20.19 -37.16
C ILE A 264 -6.04 20.43 -37.77
N GLY A 265 -6.60 21.60 -37.50
CA GLY A 265 -7.78 22.10 -38.22
C GLY A 265 -7.45 22.37 -39.70
N PRO A 266 -8.43 22.29 -40.60
CA PRO A 266 -8.22 22.58 -42.01
C PRO A 266 -7.94 24.08 -42.18
N GLU A 267 -6.74 24.42 -42.68
CA GLU A 267 -6.54 25.71 -43.33
C GLU A 267 -7.37 25.74 -44.62
N GLU A 268 -8.59 26.24 -44.52
CA GLU A 268 -9.32 26.79 -45.66
C GLU A 268 -8.91 28.26 -45.84
N GLY A 269 -8.10 28.50 -46.87
CA GLY A 269 -8.43 29.48 -47.92
C GLY A 269 -8.09 30.97 -47.68
N ALA A 270 -7.06 31.43 -48.38
CA ALA A 270 -7.12 32.59 -49.27
C ALA A 270 -6.22 32.36 -50.49
#